data_AF-A0A970FNI9-F1
#
_entry.id   AF-A0A970FNI9-F1
#
_cell.length_a   1.000
_cell.length_b   1.000
_cell.length_c   1.000
_cell.angle_alpha   90.00
_cell.angle_beta   90.00
_cell.angle_gamma   90.00
#
_symmetry.space_group_name_H-M   'P 1'
#
loop_
_entity.id
_entity.type
_entity.pdbx_description
1 polymer ?
#
loop_
_entity_poly.entity_id
_entity_poly.type
_entity_poly.pdbx_seq_one_letter_code
_entity_poly.pdbx_strand_id
1 'polypeptide(L)'
;MHKDLLIYVGTYTQPIKFGTGQILNGKGKGIYRLKFNLDTGELVNGGEVKEAVNPSYLAIDKTGNFLYAVNELKEYEGKESGSVSSYKIDPETFDLTYLNTRATGGTDPCHVTVNDANTHVFVSNFMSGSVCVFPIEKDGSLGEASDFIQHTGSSIDTVRQSSPHAHSLSFDKDNKRAFVPDLGTDKIMIYKTDFINGKLIPNEIPWYKANPGDGPRHCEFRENFCYVINELSCTISVLSYNPENGSLTKIQEVPTVTVPFEGENTCADIHITPDGKFLYGSNRGHDSIVIYSIDEKAGFLEYVDIEPSGGRTPRNFAIDPTGNYALICNQDTDNIVVFRIDQKSGKLTKLSDYPISTPVCVKFY
;
A
#
# COMPACT_ATOMS: atom_id res chain seq x y z
N MET A 1 -5.93 14.13 -28.80
CA MET A 1 -6.30 14.59 -27.45
C MET A 1 -5.27 14.01 -26.51
N HIS A 2 -4.52 14.86 -25.82
CA HIS A 2 -3.61 14.42 -24.77
C HIS A 2 -4.42 13.67 -23.71
N LYS A 3 -4.04 12.42 -23.42
CA LYS A 3 -4.64 11.68 -22.31
C LYS A 3 -3.76 11.98 -21.09
N ASP A 4 -4.05 13.08 -20.42
CA ASP A 4 -3.48 13.30 -19.10
C ASP A 4 -4.21 12.36 -18.12
N LEU A 5 -3.44 11.68 -17.26
CA LEU A 5 -4.00 11.01 -16.09
C LEU A 5 -4.00 11.96 -14.90
N LEU A 6 -4.90 11.72 -13.96
CA LEU A 6 -4.92 12.43 -12.68
C LEU A 6 -4.38 11.54 -11.60
N ILE A 7 -3.72 12.19 -10.64
CA ILE A 7 -2.99 11.52 -9.59
C ILE A 7 -3.28 12.21 -8.26
N TYR A 8 -3.57 11.40 -7.25
CA TYR A 8 -3.60 11.84 -5.87
C TYR A 8 -2.37 11.33 -5.13
N VAL A 9 -1.74 12.20 -4.33
CA VAL A 9 -0.54 11.89 -3.57
C VAL A 9 -0.79 12.13 -2.08
N GLY A 10 -0.66 11.07 -1.29
CA GLY A 10 -0.69 11.11 0.16
C GLY A 10 0.68 11.45 0.76
N THR A 11 0.69 12.21 1.86
CA THR A 11 1.92 12.74 2.48
C THR A 11 1.88 12.65 4.00
N TYR A 12 3.05 12.68 4.65
CA TYR A 12 3.12 13.02 6.07
C TYR A 12 3.15 14.53 6.25
N THR A 13 2.30 15.05 7.13
CA THR A 13 2.09 16.49 7.33
C THR A 13 2.55 16.99 8.69
N GLN A 14 2.88 16.08 9.60
CA GLN A 14 3.33 16.38 10.95
C GLN A 14 4.33 15.32 11.44
N PRO A 15 5.00 15.55 12.60
CA PRO A 15 5.92 14.57 13.15
C PRO A 15 5.27 13.22 13.43
N ILE A 16 5.92 12.13 13.03
CA ILE A 16 5.55 10.76 13.37
C ILE A 16 6.73 10.04 13.98
N LYS A 17 6.50 9.35 15.11
CA LYS A 17 7.50 8.52 15.79
C LYS A 17 7.29 7.07 15.39
N PHE A 18 8.27 6.50 14.69
CA PHE A 18 8.28 5.10 14.30
C PHE A 18 8.59 4.17 15.49
N GLY A 19 8.30 2.88 15.34
CA GLY A 19 8.59 1.86 16.37
C GLY A 19 10.08 1.75 16.73
N THR A 20 10.98 2.14 15.81
CA THR A 20 12.44 2.23 16.05
C THR A 20 12.82 3.41 16.95
N GLY A 21 11.89 4.32 17.24
CA GLY A 21 12.14 5.55 17.98
C GLY A 21 12.53 6.75 17.13
N GLN A 22 12.83 6.56 15.84
CA GLN A 22 13.10 7.65 14.89
C GLN A 22 11.85 8.53 14.72
N ILE A 23 12.06 9.84 14.61
CA ILE A 23 11.02 10.81 14.31
C ILE A 23 11.21 11.30 12.87
N LEU A 24 10.22 11.05 12.02
CA LEU A 24 10.09 11.73 10.74
C LEU A 24 9.31 13.01 10.94
N ASN A 25 9.85 14.15 10.50
CA ASN A 25 9.12 15.41 10.49
C ASN A 25 8.45 15.58 9.11
N GLY A 26 7.17 15.23 9.03
CA GLY A 26 6.38 15.43 7.81
C GLY A 26 6.33 16.89 7.38
N LYS A 27 6.59 17.15 6.10
CA LYS A 27 6.57 18.50 5.48
C LYS A 27 5.41 18.66 4.50
N GLY A 28 4.67 17.59 4.23
CA GLY A 28 3.50 17.60 3.39
C GLY A 28 2.41 18.51 3.95
N LYS A 29 1.44 18.86 3.11
CA LYS A 29 0.31 19.71 3.52
C LYS A 29 -1.03 18.97 3.52
N GLY A 30 -1.05 17.70 3.14
CA GLY A 30 -2.25 16.89 3.04
C GLY A 30 -2.21 16.01 1.80
N ILE A 31 -3.29 16.01 1.02
CA ILE A 31 -3.38 15.26 -0.24
C ILE A 31 -3.10 16.22 -1.39
N TYR A 32 -2.11 15.89 -2.23
CA TYR A 32 -1.82 16.66 -3.44
C TYR A 32 -2.53 16.04 -4.64
N ARG A 33 -2.88 16.89 -5.61
CA ARG A 33 -3.39 16.48 -6.90
C ARG A 33 -2.39 16.88 -7.97
N LEU A 34 -2.05 15.95 -8.84
CA LEU A 34 -1.16 16.18 -9.97
C LEU A 34 -1.84 15.71 -11.26
N LYS A 35 -1.50 16.36 -12.36
CA LYS A 35 -1.78 15.88 -13.72
C LYS A 35 -0.52 15.23 -14.25
N PHE A 36 -0.68 14.08 -14.89
CA PHE A 36 0.41 13.31 -15.47
C PHE A 36 0.20 13.18 -16.98
N ASN A 37 1.12 13.76 -17.73
CA ASN A 37 1.06 13.71 -19.19
C ASN A 37 1.63 12.38 -19.68
N LEU A 38 0.78 11.52 -20.26
CA LEU A 38 1.19 10.21 -20.77
C LEU A 38 2.12 10.26 -21.99
N ASP A 39 2.17 11.40 -22.71
CA ASP A 39 3.03 11.54 -23.88
C ASP A 39 4.47 11.90 -23.47
N THR A 40 4.63 12.77 -22.46
CA THR A 40 5.93 13.32 -22.03
C THR A 40 6.49 12.72 -20.75
N GLY A 41 5.63 12.15 -19.89
CA GLY A 41 6.00 11.72 -18.55
C GLY A 41 6.18 12.89 -17.55
N GLU A 42 5.63 14.06 -17.86
CA GLU A 42 5.70 15.24 -16.98
C GLU A 42 4.55 15.26 -15.96
N LEU A 43 4.88 15.75 -14.76
CA LEU A 43 3.92 16.01 -13.68
C LEU A 43 3.67 17.51 -13.55
N VAL A 44 2.40 17.89 -13.47
CA VAL A 44 1.95 19.28 -13.32
C VAL A 44 1.07 19.41 -12.07
N ASN A 45 1.29 20.46 -11.29
CA ASN A 45 0.50 20.73 -10.09
C ASN A 45 -0.99 20.94 -10.43
N GLY A 46 -1.88 20.18 -9.77
CA GLY A 46 -3.34 20.29 -9.85
C GLY A 46 -3.99 20.82 -8.57
N GLY A 47 -3.20 21.21 -7.57
CA GLY A 47 -3.67 21.75 -6.29
C GLY A 47 -3.46 20.78 -5.11
N GLU A 48 -3.87 21.21 -3.92
CA GLU A 48 -3.68 20.47 -2.67
C GLU A 48 -4.91 20.61 -1.76
N VAL A 49 -5.20 19.56 -0.99
CA VAL A 49 -6.28 19.49 0.01
C VAL A 49 -5.60 19.47 1.38
N LYS A 50 -5.80 20.54 2.15
CA LYS A 50 -5.01 20.81 3.35
C LYS A 50 -5.58 20.23 4.63
N GLU A 51 -6.84 19.83 4.63
CA GLU A 51 -7.53 19.38 5.84
C GLU A 51 -7.15 17.96 6.30
N ALA A 52 -6.38 17.21 5.50
CA ALA A 52 -5.97 15.84 5.84
C ALA A 52 -4.67 15.82 6.65
N VAL A 53 -4.69 15.22 7.84
CA VAL A 53 -3.51 15.10 8.71
C VAL A 53 -2.86 13.73 8.53
N ASN A 54 -1.60 13.70 8.11
CA ASN A 54 -0.89 12.46 7.75
C ASN A 54 -1.72 11.51 6.86
N PRO A 55 -2.26 11.96 5.70
CA PRO A 55 -2.91 11.10 4.71
C PRO A 55 -1.89 10.15 4.05
N SER A 56 -1.37 9.18 4.79
CA SER A 56 -0.19 8.41 4.38
C SER A 56 -0.50 7.29 3.39
N TYR A 57 -1.78 6.94 3.23
CA TYR A 57 -2.25 6.00 2.23
C TYR A 57 -3.66 6.34 1.76
N LEU A 58 -3.89 6.18 0.46
CA LEU A 58 -5.13 6.55 -0.21
C LEU A 58 -5.77 5.35 -0.92
N ALA A 59 -7.09 5.33 -1.00
CA ALA A 59 -7.84 4.43 -1.86
C ALA A 59 -8.92 5.23 -2.61
N ILE A 60 -9.07 4.94 -3.91
CA ILE A 60 -10.14 5.48 -4.73
C ILE A 60 -11.12 4.34 -4.97
N ASP A 61 -12.42 4.63 -4.83
CA ASP A 61 -13.45 3.63 -5.08
C ASP A 61 -13.50 3.25 -6.57
N LYS A 62 -14.09 2.09 -6.90
CA LYS A 62 -14.11 1.61 -8.29
C LYS A 62 -14.91 2.50 -9.25
N THR A 63 -15.75 3.40 -8.76
CA THR A 63 -16.46 4.35 -9.62
C THR A 63 -15.69 5.64 -9.89
N GLY A 64 -14.60 5.91 -9.16
CA GLY A 64 -13.89 7.18 -9.24
C GLY A 64 -14.71 8.36 -8.70
N ASN A 65 -15.65 8.12 -7.79
CA ASN A 65 -16.46 9.18 -7.18
C ASN A 65 -15.98 9.55 -5.79
N PHE A 66 -15.24 8.65 -5.12
CA PHE A 66 -14.86 8.82 -3.73
C PHE A 66 -13.39 8.43 -3.49
N LEU A 67 -12.75 9.19 -2.60
CA LEU A 67 -11.42 8.93 -2.10
C LEU A 67 -11.47 8.74 -0.59
N TYR A 68 -10.75 7.74 -0.10
CA TYR A 68 -10.57 7.44 1.30
C TYR A 68 -9.10 7.56 1.66
N ALA A 69 -8.80 8.19 2.79
CA ALA A 69 -7.43 8.40 3.26
C ALA A 69 -7.30 7.99 4.73
N VAL A 70 -6.30 7.17 5.06
CA VAL A 70 -5.93 6.97 6.46
C VAL A 70 -5.30 8.24 7.01
N ASN A 71 -5.61 8.62 8.23
CA ASN A 71 -4.87 9.64 8.98
C ASN A 71 -3.98 8.89 9.97
N GLU A 72 -2.70 8.74 9.65
CA GLU A 72 -1.75 7.94 10.43
C GLU A 72 -1.36 8.69 11.73
N LEU A 73 -2.17 8.46 12.76
CA LEU A 73 -2.11 9.12 14.05
C LEU A 73 -2.04 8.10 15.19
N LYS A 74 -1.42 8.50 16.30
CA LYS A 74 -1.42 7.76 17.57
C LYS A 74 -2.59 8.13 18.47
N GLU A 75 -3.14 9.33 18.28
CA GLU A 75 -4.26 9.84 19.04
C GLU A 75 -5.25 10.55 18.11
N TYR A 76 -6.54 10.32 18.32
CA TYR A 76 -7.63 10.98 17.63
C TYR A 76 -8.76 11.23 18.63
N GLU A 77 -9.20 12.49 18.74
CA GLU A 77 -10.24 12.93 19.69
C GLU A 77 -9.97 12.49 21.15
N GLY A 78 -8.71 12.57 21.59
CA GLY A 78 -8.30 12.24 22.97
C GLY A 78 -8.23 10.75 23.29
N LYS A 79 -8.27 9.86 22.28
CA LYS A 79 -8.18 8.41 22.43
C LYS A 79 -7.01 7.85 21.63
N GLU A 80 -6.40 6.77 22.10
CA GLU A 80 -5.38 6.01 21.38
C GLU A 80 -5.98 5.37 20.12
N SER A 81 -6.00 6.13 19.02
CA SER A 81 -6.58 5.75 17.74
C SER A 81 -6.02 6.64 16.65
N GLY A 82 -5.97 6.13 15.43
CA GLY A 82 -5.98 6.94 14.23
C GLY A 82 -7.39 7.15 13.70
N SER A 83 -7.48 7.63 12.48
CA SER A 83 -8.77 7.81 11.81
C SER A 83 -8.67 7.56 10.31
N VAL A 84 -9.81 7.53 9.65
CA VAL A 84 -9.93 7.46 8.19
C VAL A 84 -10.92 8.55 7.75
N SER A 85 -10.56 9.30 6.72
CA SER A 85 -11.37 10.37 6.14
C SER A 85 -11.91 9.96 4.78
N SER A 86 -13.11 10.42 4.46
CA SER A 86 -13.77 10.25 3.16
C SER A 86 -13.95 11.58 2.46
N TYR A 87 -13.80 11.55 1.14
CA TYR A 87 -13.90 12.70 0.25
C TYR A 87 -14.70 12.34 -0.98
N LYS A 88 -15.54 13.26 -1.44
CA LYS A 88 -16.14 13.20 -2.77
C LYS A 88 -15.21 13.85 -3.80
N ILE A 89 -15.03 13.18 -4.92
CA ILE A 89 -14.27 13.67 -6.06
C ILE A 89 -15.23 14.43 -6.97
N ASP A 90 -14.92 15.69 -7.28
CA ASP A 90 -15.61 16.43 -8.32
C ASP A 90 -15.22 15.86 -9.70
N PRO A 91 -16.17 15.41 -10.54
CA PRO A 91 -15.83 14.73 -11.80
C PRO A 91 -15.27 15.66 -12.88
N GLU A 92 -15.40 16.99 -12.72
CA GLU A 92 -14.93 17.97 -13.70
C GLU A 92 -13.61 18.60 -13.26
N THR A 93 -13.49 18.96 -11.98
CA THR A 93 -12.29 19.62 -11.44
C THR A 93 -11.33 18.68 -10.75
N PHE A 94 -11.80 17.49 -10.35
CA PHE A 94 -11.09 16.50 -9.54
C PHE A 94 -10.73 17.01 -8.15
N ASP A 95 -11.42 18.07 -7.71
CA ASP A 95 -11.32 18.57 -6.36
C ASP A 95 -11.89 17.56 -5.36
N LEU A 96 -11.24 17.46 -4.19
CA LEU A 96 -11.78 16.68 -3.09
C LEU A 96 -12.65 17.57 -2.20
N THR A 97 -13.89 17.16 -2.01
CA THR A 97 -14.79 17.73 -0.99
C THR A 97 -14.82 16.79 0.19
N TYR A 98 -14.40 17.26 1.37
CA TYR A 98 -14.49 16.50 2.61
C TYR A 98 -15.94 16.09 2.93
N LEU A 99 -16.15 14.84 3.31
CA LEU A 99 -17.44 14.32 3.73
C LEU A 99 -17.47 14.07 5.23
N ASN A 100 -16.67 13.11 5.72
CA ASN A 100 -16.53 12.86 7.16
C ASN A 100 -15.21 12.14 7.52
N THR A 101 -15.00 11.95 8.83
CA THR A 101 -13.90 11.18 9.41
C THR A 101 -14.44 10.22 10.45
N ARG A 102 -13.85 9.02 10.55
CA ARG A 102 -14.15 8.03 11.60
C ARG A 102 -12.89 7.54 12.29
N ALA A 103 -12.97 7.34 13.60
CA ALA A 103 -11.90 6.70 14.37
C ALA A 103 -11.76 5.22 13.94
N THR A 104 -10.53 4.74 13.76
CA THR A 104 -10.25 3.36 13.36
C THR A 104 -10.18 2.38 14.54
N GLY A 105 -10.19 2.90 15.77
CA GLY A 105 -10.10 2.11 17.00
C GLY A 105 -8.71 1.52 17.28
N GLY A 106 -7.74 1.75 16.39
CA GLY A 106 -6.36 1.33 16.50
C GLY A 106 -5.41 2.43 16.04
N THR A 107 -4.13 2.33 16.40
CA THR A 107 -3.14 3.41 16.19
C THR A 107 -2.30 3.22 14.93
N ASP A 108 -1.86 4.34 14.37
CA ASP A 108 -1.06 4.44 13.15
C ASP A 108 -1.69 3.65 11.98
N PRO A 109 -2.94 3.96 11.55
CA PRO A 109 -3.51 3.40 10.34
C PRO A 109 -2.64 3.73 9.14
N CYS A 110 -2.18 2.69 8.44
CA CYS A 110 -1.12 2.81 7.44
C CYS A 110 -1.55 2.34 6.05
N HIS A 111 -2.74 1.75 5.93
CA HIS A 111 -3.29 1.27 4.67
C HIS A 111 -4.81 1.32 4.70
N VAL A 112 -5.41 1.69 3.57
CA VAL A 112 -6.85 1.68 3.32
C VAL A 112 -7.13 1.05 1.96
N THR A 113 -8.22 0.30 1.86
CA THR A 113 -8.74 -0.23 0.59
C THR A 113 -10.27 -0.27 0.60
N VAL A 114 -10.85 -0.42 -0.59
CA VAL A 114 -12.30 -0.51 -0.83
C VAL A 114 -12.57 -1.81 -1.57
N ASN A 115 -13.64 -2.52 -1.21
CA ASN A 115 -14.04 -3.72 -1.95
C ASN A 115 -14.59 -3.37 -3.34
N ASP A 116 -14.59 -4.33 -4.27
CA ASP A 116 -14.98 -4.07 -5.67
C ASP A 116 -16.43 -3.55 -5.84
N ALA A 117 -17.31 -3.85 -4.89
CA ALA A 117 -18.70 -3.38 -4.90
C ALA A 117 -18.88 -1.97 -4.31
N ASN A 118 -17.81 -1.31 -3.83
CA ASN A 118 -17.83 -0.01 -3.16
C ASN A 118 -18.84 0.06 -2.00
N THR A 119 -18.92 -1.01 -1.21
CA THR A 119 -19.83 -1.07 -0.06
C THR A 119 -19.13 -0.90 1.27
N HIS A 120 -17.82 -1.18 1.35
CA HIS A 120 -17.06 -1.12 2.58
C HIS A 120 -15.63 -0.60 2.36
N VAL A 121 -15.14 0.13 3.36
CA VAL A 121 -13.75 0.56 3.50
C VAL A 121 -13.08 -0.29 4.58
N PHE A 122 -11.84 -0.69 4.32
CA PHE A 122 -11.04 -1.53 5.20
C PHE A 122 -9.75 -0.82 5.55
N VAL A 123 -9.43 -0.74 6.84
CA VAL A 123 -8.25 -0.02 7.34
C VAL A 123 -7.38 -0.94 8.19
N SER A 124 -6.07 -0.96 7.91
CA SER A 124 -5.08 -1.67 8.72
C SER A 124 -4.35 -0.68 9.64
N ASN A 125 -4.43 -0.93 10.96
CA ASN A 125 -3.78 -0.17 12.01
C ASN A 125 -2.43 -0.81 12.36
N PHE A 126 -1.34 -0.12 12.04
CA PHE A 126 0.01 -0.67 12.16
C PHE A 126 0.43 -0.86 13.61
N MET A 127 0.47 0.20 14.41
CA MET A 127 1.10 0.11 15.73
C MET A 127 0.29 -0.72 16.73
N SER A 128 -1.05 -0.70 16.64
CA SER A 128 -1.91 -1.54 17.48
C SER A 128 -2.11 -2.96 16.93
N GLY A 129 -1.80 -3.20 15.65
CA GLY A 129 -1.96 -4.51 15.02
C GLY A 129 -3.41 -4.94 14.91
N SER A 130 -4.23 -4.16 14.20
CA SER A 130 -5.65 -4.44 14.04
C SER A 130 -6.20 -4.04 12.67
N VAL A 131 -7.39 -4.54 12.34
CA VAL A 131 -8.13 -4.17 11.12
C VAL A 131 -9.51 -3.63 11.53
N CYS A 132 -9.97 -2.58 10.85
CA CYS A 132 -11.30 -2.02 11.04
C CYS A 132 -12.07 -1.97 9.71
N VAL A 133 -13.38 -2.19 9.78
CA VAL A 133 -14.29 -2.21 8.63
C VAL A 133 -15.37 -1.14 8.80
N PHE A 134 -15.58 -0.35 7.75
CA PHE A 134 -16.61 0.69 7.70
C PHE A 134 -17.55 0.45 6.53
N PRO A 135 -18.88 0.46 6.73
CA PRO A 135 -19.82 0.53 5.62
C PRO A 135 -19.72 1.92 4.95
N ILE A 136 -19.94 1.94 3.64
CA ILE A 136 -20.01 3.16 2.83
C ILE A 136 -21.48 3.57 2.67
N GLU A 137 -21.79 4.79 3.06
CA GLU A 137 -23.12 5.39 2.87
C GLU A 137 -23.35 5.79 1.42
N LYS A 138 -24.61 6.05 1.04
CA LYS A 138 -24.98 6.38 -0.35
C LYS A 138 -24.28 7.62 -0.91
N ASP A 139 -23.87 8.55 -0.06
CA ASP A 139 -23.14 9.76 -0.43
C ASP A 139 -21.62 9.59 -0.43
N GLY A 140 -21.12 8.37 -0.18
CA GLY A 140 -19.71 8.02 -0.09
C GLY A 140 -19.09 8.22 1.30
N SER A 141 -19.82 8.81 2.25
CA SER A 141 -19.35 8.98 3.63
C SER A 141 -19.24 7.65 4.37
N LEU A 142 -18.45 7.64 5.45
CA LEU A 142 -18.24 6.45 6.26
C LEU A 142 -19.32 6.32 7.34
N GLY A 143 -19.98 5.17 7.40
CA GLY A 143 -20.82 4.79 8.53
C GLY A 143 -20.01 4.51 9.79
N GLU A 144 -20.69 4.10 10.87
CA GLU A 144 -20.01 3.61 12.07
C GLU A 144 -19.30 2.28 11.78
N ALA A 145 -18.17 2.02 12.45
CA ALA A 145 -17.41 0.79 12.25
C ALA A 145 -18.29 -0.45 12.47
N SER A 146 -18.37 -1.33 11.47
CA SER A 146 -19.16 -2.56 11.52
C SER A 146 -18.37 -3.75 12.08
N ASP A 147 -17.04 -3.67 12.03
CA ASP A 147 -16.15 -4.69 12.58
C ASP A 147 -14.80 -4.10 13.01
N PHE A 148 -14.19 -4.75 14.01
CA PHE A 148 -12.85 -4.43 14.50
C PHE A 148 -12.17 -5.71 14.97
N ILE A 149 -10.99 -5.99 14.41
CA ILE A 149 -10.29 -7.26 14.60
C ILE A 149 -8.91 -6.97 15.15
N GLN A 150 -8.72 -7.33 16.42
CA GLN A 150 -7.42 -7.25 17.08
C GLN A 150 -6.61 -8.51 16.77
N HIS A 151 -5.41 -8.34 16.20
CA HIS A 151 -4.47 -9.44 16.06
C HIS A 151 -3.74 -9.70 17.39
N THR A 152 -3.16 -10.88 17.53
CA THR A 152 -2.36 -11.27 18.71
C THR A 152 -1.15 -12.11 18.29
N GLY A 153 -0.08 -12.02 19.07
CA GLY A 153 1.17 -12.73 18.85
C GLY A 153 2.37 -11.80 18.73
N SER A 154 3.50 -12.39 18.38
CA SER A 154 4.80 -11.75 18.20
C SER A 154 5.68 -12.66 17.35
N SER A 155 6.89 -12.21 17.04
CA SER A 155 7.94 -13.03 16.42
C SER A 155 9.32 -12.72 16.99
N ILE A 156 10.38 -13.01 16.23
CA ILE A 156 11.76 -13.09 16.73
C ILE A 156 12.46 -11.73 16.84
N ASP A 157 12.08 -10.73 16.05
CA ASP A 157 12.62 -9.37 16.20
C ASP A 157 12.02 -8.70 17.45
N THR A 158 12.85 -8.52 18.47
CA THR A 158 12.40 -8.00 19.77
C THR A 158 12.03 -6.52 19.76
N VAL A 159 12.35 -5.79 18.69
CA VAL A 159 12.02 -4.37 18.53
C VAL A 159 10.80 -4.20 17.62
N ARG A 160 10.82 -4.83 16.44
CA ARG A 160 9.83 -4.65 15.36
C ARG A 160 8.73 -5.70 15.36
N GLN A 161 8.89 -6.79 16.11
CA GLN A 161 7.96 -7.92 16.16
C GLN A 161 7.60 -8.34 17.59
N SER A 162 7.67 -7.41 18.55
CA SER A 162 7.27 -7.65 19.95
C SER A 162 5.75 -7.72 20.14
N SER A 163 4.99 -7.23 19.16
CA SER A 163 3.52 -7.23 19.09
C SER A 163 3.07 -7.29 17.62
N PRO A 164 1.77 -7.51 17.34
CA PRO A 164 1.24 -7.53 15.97
C PRO A 164 1.31 -6.16 15.29
N HIS A 165 1.48 -6.18 13.97
CA HIS A 165 1.55 -4.99 13.12
C HIS A 165 0.89 -5.25 11.75
N ALA A 166 -0.44 -5.24 11.70
CA ALA A 166 -1.22 -5.34 10.47
C ALA A 166 -0.87 -4.18 9.53
N HIS A 167 -0.31 -4.49 8.36
CA HIS A 167 0.27 -3.45 7.49
C HIS A 167 -0.58 -3.16 6.25
N SER A 168 -1.28 -4.15 5.70
CA SER A 168 -2.14 -3.94 4.53
C SER A 168 -3.32 -4.91 4.51
N LEU A 169 -4.24 -4.71 3.57
CA LEU A 169 -5.31 -5.65 3.29
C LEU A 169 -5.50 -5.72 1.78
N SER A 170 -5.43 -6.93 1.23
CA SER A 170 -5.71 -7.23 -0.17
C SER A 170 -6.82 -8.26 -0.26
N PHE A 171 -7.60 -8.23 -1.34
CA PHE A 171 -8.64 -9.23 -1.61
C PHE A 171 -8.17 -10.24 -2.66
N ASP A 172 -8.75 -11.43 -2.66
CA ASP A 172 -8.72 -12.25 -3.87
C ASP A 172 -9.62 -11.64 -4.97
N LYS A 173 -9.49 -12.17 -6.19
CA LYS A 173 -10.17 -11.66 -7.39
C LYS A 173 -11.69 -11.48 -7.23
N ASP A 174 -12.34 -12.36 -6.46
CA ASP A 174 -13.79 -12.34 -6.25
C ASP A 174 -14.21 -11.60 -4.97
N ASN A 175 -13.26 -10.99 -4.24
CA ASN A 175 -13.48 -10.40 -2.92
C ASN A 175 -14.12 -11.39 -1.92
N LYS A 176 -13.93 -12.71 -2.08
CA LYS A 176 -14.41 -13.75 -1.16
C LYS A 176 -13.53 -13.87 0.07
N ARG A 177 -12.26 -13.48 -0.06
CA ARG A 177 -11.29 -13.51 1.02
C ARG A 177 -10.47 -12.24 1.09
N ALA A 178 -10.16 -11.84 2.32
CA ALA A 178 -9.24 -10.77 2.64
C ALA A 178 -7.96 -11.36 3.25
N PHE A 179 -6.82 -10.80 2.85
CA PHE A 179 -5.48 -11.20 3.28
C PHE A 179 -4.81 -10.02 3.94
N VAL A 180 -4.37 -10.19 5.18
CA VAL A 180 -3.82 -9.13 6.01
C VAL A 180 -2.41 -9.53 6.45
N PRO A 181 -1.37 -9.06 5.75
CA PRO A 181 0.00 -9.21 6.19
C PRO A 181 0.19 -8.50 7.53
N ASP A 182 0.67 -9.25 8.51
CA ASP A 182 1.00 -8.76 9.84
C ASP A 182 2.51 -8.93 10.05
N LEU A 183 3.20 -7.80 9.98
CA LEU A 183 4.66 -7.71 10.10
C LEU A 183 5.12 -8.26 11.45
N GLY A 184 4.35 -7.97 12.51
CA GLY A 184 4.72 -8.27 13.89
C GLY A 184 4.60 -9.74 14.28
N THR A 185 3.84 -10.53 13.53
CA THR A 185 3.56 -11.94 13.86
C THR A 185 4.07 -12.95 12.85
N ASP A 186 4.70 -12.49 11.75
CA ASP A 186 5.09 -13.32 10.60
C ASP A 186 3.93 -14.15 10.06
N LYS A 187 2.77 -13.50 9.91
CA LYS A 187 1.57 -14.13 9.36
C LYS A 187 0.95 -13.28 8.28
N ILE A 188 0.29 -13.95 7.35
CA ILE A 188 -0.76 -13.36 6.53
C ILE A 188 -2.06 -13.91 7.07
N MET A 189 -2.82 -13.08 7.78
CA MET A 189 -4.13 -13.46 8.31
C MET A 189 -5.12 -13.56 7.15
N ILE A 190 -5.99 -14.56 7.17
CA ILE A 190 -6.91 -14.87 6.07
C ILE A 190 -8.33 -14.89 6.62
N TYR A 191 -9.20 -14.08 6.04
CA TYR A 191 -10.59 -13.94 6.42
C TYR A 191 -11.51 -14.23 5.24
N LYS A 192 -12.65 -14.85 5.49
CA LYS A 192 -13.82 -14.81 4.61
C LYS A 192 -14.51 -13.46 4.77
N THR A 193 -14.97 -12.91 3.66
CA THR A 193 -15.72 -11.65 3.66
C THR A 193 -17.22 -11.92 3.85
N ASP A 194 -17.84 -11.16 4.74
CA ASP A 194 -19.29 -11.11 4.91
C ASP A 194 -19.75 -9.66 4.77
N PHE A 195 -19.89 -9.21 3.52
CA PHE A 195 -20.31 -7.83 3.24
C PHE A 195 -21.78 -7.56 3.56
N ILE A 196 -22.60 -8.59 3.81
CA ILE A 196 -24.00 -8.38 4.22
C ILE A 196 -24.04 -7.88 5.66
N ASN A 197 -23.22 -8.49 6.54
CA ASN A 197 -23.11 -8.08 7.94
C ASN A 197 -21.94 -7.11 8.19
N GLY A 198 -21.16 -6.78 7.17
CA GLY A 198 -20.00 -5.89 7.23
C GLY A 198 -18.85 -6.45 8.07
N LYS A 199 -18.56 -7.75 7.97
CA LYS A 199 -17.58 -8.46 8.81
C LYS A 199 -16.49 -9.18 8.03
N LEU A 200 -15.36 -9.39 8.70
CA LEU A 200 -14.30 -10.31 8.27
C LEU A 200 -14.26 -11.50 9.24
N ILE A 201 -14.61 -12.69 8.75
CA ILE A 201 -14.71 -13.91 9.55
C ILE A 201 -13.44 -14.72 9.33
N PRO A 202 -12.74 -15.21 10.38
CA PRO A 202 -11.56 -16.06 10.18
C PRO A 202 -11.83 -17.20 9.19
N ASN A 203 -10.94 -17.35 8.21
CA ASN A 203 -11.05 -18.42 7.24
C ASN A 203 -10.78 -19.79 7.90
N GLU A 204 -11.19 -20.89 7.26
CA GLU A 204 -10.96 -22.25 7.78
C GLU A 204 -9.46 -22.53 8.02
N ILE A 205 -8.62 -22.05 7.10
CA ILE A 205 -7.19 -21.89 7.31
C ILE A 205 -6.98 -20.39 7.57
N PRO A 206 -6.89 -19.97 8.85
CA PRO A 206 -7.01 -18.57 9.24
C PRO A 206 -5.74 -17.75 9.02
N TRP A 207 -4.62 -18.38 8.68
CA TRP A 207 -3.39 -17.69 8.34
C TRP A 207 -2.43 -18.58 7.54
N TYR A 208 -1.57 -17.93 6.77
CA TYR A 208 -0.27 -18.46 6.37
C TYR A 208 0.79 -17.97 7.33
N LYS A 209 1.74 -18.84 7.70
CA LYS A 209 2.88 -18.49 8.57
C LYS A 209 4.13 -18.35 7.71
N ALA A 210 4.70 -17.15 7.68
CA ALA A 210 5.96 -16.84 7.02
C ALA A 210 7.16 -17.38 7.83
N ASN A 211 8.38 -17.22 7.32
CA ASN A 211 9.55 -17.56 8.13
C ASN A 211 9.65 -16.56 9.29
N PRO A 212 10.17 -16.98 10.46
CA PRO A 212 10.44 -16.06 11.55
C PRO A 212 11.41 -14.95 11.12
N GLY A 213 11.02 -13.68 11.32
CA GLY A 213 11.78 -12.49 10.96
C GLY A 213 11.53 -11.95 9.56
N ASP A 214 10.57 -12.50 8.80
CA ASP A 214 10.25 -11.98 7.46
C ASP A 214 9.60 -10.60 7.51
N GLY A 215 8.61 -10.44 8.39
CA GLY A 215 7.78 -9.25 8.49
C GLY A 215 6.95 -8.99 7.22
N PRO A 216 5.96 -9.83 6.87
CA PRO A 216 5.09 -9.63 5.71
C PRO A 216 4.43 -8.24 5.72
N ARG A 217 4.47 -7.53 4.60
CA ARG A 217 4.04 -6.12 4.53
C ARG A 217 2.87 -5.87 3.58
N HIS A 218 3.10 -5.99 2.28
CA HIS A 218 2.11 -5.80 1.21
C HIS A 218 2.03 -7.05 0.34
N CYS A 219 0.85 -7.33 -0.24
CA CYS A 219 0.62 -8.46 -1.13
C CYS A 219 -0.07 -8.04 -2.43
N GLU A 220 0.37 -8.64 -3.53
CA GLU A 220 -0.25 -8.54 -4.85
C GLU A 220 -0.71 -9.92 -5.34
N PHE A 221 -1.86 -9.97 -6.02
CA PHE A 221 -2.44 -11.21 -6.53
C PHE A 221 -2.43 -11.25 -8.06
N ARG A 222 -2.05 -12.40 -8.61
CA ARG A 222 -2.20 -12.73 -10.04
C ARG A 222 -2.73 -14.15 -10.14
N GLU A 223 -3.98 -14.30 -10.57
CA GLU A 223 -4.65 -15.59 -10.67
C GLU A 223 -4.58 -16.38 -9.35
N ASN A 224 -3.87 -17.51 -9.35
CA ASN A 224 -3.67 -18.39 -8.20
C ASN A 224 -2.29 -18.17 -7.54
N PHE A 225 -1.71 -16.98 -7.68
CA PHE A 225 -0.45 -16.61 -7.04
C PHE A 225 -0.62 -15.35 -6.20
N CYS A 226 0.03 -15.35 -5.05
CA CYS A 226 0.13 -14.22 -4.13
C CYS A 226 1.62 -13.90 -3.93
N TYR A 227 2.02 -12.68 -4.26
CA TYR A 227 3.39 -12.20 -4.11
C TYR A 227 3.44 -11.28 -2.91
N VAL A 228 4.35 -11.57 -1.97
CA VAL A 228 4.37 -10.92 -0.67
C VAL A 228 5.73 -10.30 -0.47
N ILE A 229 5.78 -8.98 -0.30
CA ILE A 229 7.02 -8.31 0.06
C ILE A 229 7.21 -8.36 1.59
N ASN A 230 8.36 -8.87 2.01
CA ASN A 230 8.73 -9.05 3.41
C ASN A 230 9.65 -7.91 3.82
N GLU A 231 9.19 -7.08 4.76
CA GLU A 231 9.84 -5.83 5.15
C GLU A 231 11.22 -6.06 5.77
N LEU A 232 11.32 -7.01 6.70
CA LEU A 232 12.47 -7.17 7.58
C LEU A 232 13.54 -8.07 6.95
N SER A 233 13.12 -9.14 6.25
CA SER A 233 14.08 -10.06 5.59
C SER A 233 14.56 -9.58 4.23
N CYS A 234 14.01 -8.48 3.69
CA CYS A 234 14.34 -7.97 2.36
C CYS A 234 14.15 -9.01 1.25
N THR A 235 13.00 -9.68 1.26
CA THR A 235 12.64 -10.73 0.30
C THR A 235 11.23 -10.51 -0.28
N ILE A 236 10.94 -11.23 -1.37
CA ILE A 236 9.59 -11.45 -1.87
C ILE A 236 9.31 -12.95 -1.82
N SER A 237 8.24 -13.33 -1.14
CA SER A 237 7.72 -14.70 -1.14
C SER A 237 6.69 -14.86 -2.25
N VAL A 238 6.84 -15.92 -3.05
CA VAL A 238 5.82 -16.37 -4.01
C VAL A 238 5.03 -17.49 -3.38
N LEU A 239 3.72 -17.28 -3.26
CA LEU A 239 2.80 -18.23 -2.66
C LEU A 239 1.80 -18.71 -3.71
N SER A 240 1.62 -20.03 -3.83
CA SER A 240 0.47 -20.59 -4.54
C SER A 240 -0.80 -20.41 -3.69
N TYR A 241 -1.86 -19.87 -4.28
CA TYR A 241 -3.16 -19.61 -3.69
C TYR A 241 -4.17 -20.68 -4.13
N ASN A 242 -4.86 -21.28 -3.16
CA ASN A 242 -5.99 -22.17 -3.41
C ASN A 242 -7.32 -21.40 -3.22
N PRO A 243 -8.07 -21.08 -4.30
CA PRO A 243 -9.32 -20.33 -4.19
C PRO A 243 -10.47 -21.11 -3.53
N GLU A 244 -10.39 -22.44 -3.40
CA GLU A 244 -11.46 -23.24 -2.79
C GLU A 244 -11.48 -23.09 -1.27
N ASN A 245 -10.31 -23.14 -0.63
CA ASN A 245 -10.20 -23.09 0.84
C ASN A 245 -9.44 -21.87 1.38
N GLY A 246 -8.82 -21.06 0.51
CA GLY A 246 -8.10 -19.86 0.88
C GLY A 246 -6.63 -20.07 1.25
N SER A 247 -6.10 -21.30 1.21
CA SER A 247 -4.76 -21.59 1.70
C SER A 247 -3.68 -20.99 0.81
N LEU A 248 -2.60 -20.52 1.44
CA LEU A 248 -1.37 -20.11 0.76
C LEU A 248 -0.25 -21.09 1.08
N THR A 249 0.53 -21.46 0.06
CA THR A 249 1.73 -22.33 0.21
C THR A 249 2.91 -21.66 -0.48
N LYS A 250 4.04 -21.50 0.23
CA LYS A 250 5.24 -20.91 -0.35
C LYS A 250 5.85 -21.85 -1.39
N ILE A 251 6.09 -21.31 -2.59
CA ILE A 251 6.70 -22.05 -3.71
C ILE A 251 8.06 -21.47 -4.11
N GLN A 252 8.34 -20.21 -3.78
CA GLN A 252 9.61 -19.54 -4.02
C GLN A 252 9.82 -18.40 -3.01
N GLU A 253 11.07 -18.02 -2.81
CA GLU A 253 11.47 -16.81 -2.11
C GLU A 253 12.68 -16.22 -2.85
N VAL A 254 12.64 -14.91 -3.12
CA VAL A 254 13.69 -14.20 -3.86
C VAL A 254 14.12 -12.94 -3.09
N PRO A 255 15.39 -12.54 -3.14
CA PRO A 255 15.86 -11.34 -2.45
C PRO A 255 15.40 -10.06 -3.15
N THR A 256 15.24 -8.94 -2.43
CA THR A 256 14.99 -7.63 -3.07
C THR A 256 16.26 -6.82 -3.30
N VAL A 257 17.38 -7.29 -2.78
CA VAL A 257 18.72 -6.72 -3.01
C VAL A 257 19.66 -7.87 -3.36
N THR A 258 20.29 -7.80 -4.54
CA THR A 258 21.08 -8.91 -5.10
C THR A 258 22.57 -8.83 -4.81
N VAL A 259 23.04 -7.68 -4.31
CA VAL A 259 24.42 -7.46 -3.89
C VAL A 259 24.47 -7.15 -2.39
N PRO A 260 25.53 -7.52 -1.66
CA PRO A 260 25.69 -7.11 -0.28
C PRO A 260 25.58 -5.58 -0.14
N PHE A 261 24.71 -5.13 0.76
CA PHE A 261 24.50 -3.73 1.07
C PHE A 261 24.98 -3.44 2.50
N GLU A 262 25.75 -2.37 2.66
CA GLU A 262 26.15 -1.88 3.98
C GLU A 262 25.12 -0.86 4.48
N GLY A 263 24.38 -1.22 5.52
CA GLY A 263 23.40 -0.35 6.16
C GLY A 263 22.10 -1.07 6.49
N GLU A 264 21.18 -0.35 7.11
CA GLU A 264 19.82 -0.83 7.33
C GLU A 264 19.04 -0.77 6.02
N ASN A 265 18.37 -1.86 5.65
CA ASN A 265 17.44 -1.90 4.53
C ASN A 265 16.14 -2.55 4.98
N THR A 266 15.02 -2.01 4.52
CA THR A 266 13.70 -2.61 4.70
C THR A 266 12.86 -2.43 3.45
N CYS A 267 12.11 -3.44 3.05
CA CYS A 267 11.21 -3.31 1.91
C CYS A 267 10.02 -2.41 2.22
N ALA A 268 9.34 -1.90 1.19
CA ALA A 268 8.05 -1.25 1.36
C ALA A 268 6.98 -1.78 0.41
N ASP A 269 6.97 -1.36 -0.83
CA ASP A 269 5.81 -1.55 -1.70
C ASP A 269 6.07 -2.57 -2.81
N ILE A 270 5.01 -3.13 -3.36
CA ILE A 270 5.06 -4.18 -4.39
C ILE A 270 3.92 -3.97 -5.38
N HIS A 271 4.21 -4.02 -6.69
CA HIS A 271 3.22 -3.88 -7.75
C HIS A 271 3.54 -4.79 -8.92
N ILE A 272 2.48 -5.29 -9.57
CA ILE A 272 2.56 -6.06 -10.81
C ILE A 272 2.12 -5.16 -11.97
N THR A 273 2.75 -5.28 -13.14
CA THR A 273 2.26 -4.58 -14.34
C THR A 273 0.85 -5.04 -14.72
N PRO A 274 0.03 -4.18 -15.37
CA PRO A 274 -1.32 -4.57 -15.78
C PRO A 274 -1.40 -5.81 -16.68
N ASP A 275 -0.36 -6.08 -17.46
CA ASP A 275 -0.26 -7.28 -18.30
C ASP A 275 0.23 -8.53 -17.55
N GLY A 276 0.55 -8.40 -16.26
CA GLY A 276 0.94 -9.49 -15.39
C GLY A 276 2.34 -10.05 -15.64
N LYS A 277 3.20 -9.37 -16.42
CA LYS A 277 4.52 -9.89 -16.81
C LYS A 277 5.66 -9.52 -15.87
N PHE A 278 5.58 -8.38 -15.21
CA PHE A 278 6.66 -7.88 -14.35
C PHE A 278 6.15 -7.54 -12.96
N LEU A 279 7.01 -7.77 -11.98
CA LEU A 279 6.80 -7.43 -10.58
C LEU A 279 7.92 -6.51 -10.11
N TYR A 280 7.55 -5.47 -9.37
CA TYR A 280 8.45 -4.47 -8.84
C TYR A 280 8.34 -4.45 -7.32
N GLY A 281 9.46 -4.28 -6.61
CA GLY A 281 9.48 -4.12 -5.16
C GLY A 281 10.39 -2.98 -4.73
N SER A 282 9.99 -2.17 -3.74
CA SER A 282 10.81 -1.04 -3.28
C SER A 282 11.62 -1.36 -2.02
N ASN A 283 12.84 -0.83 -1.96
CA ASN A 283 13.78 -0.97 -0.86
C ASN A 283 14.11 0.40 -0.24
N ARG A 284 13.89 0.56 1.07
CA ARG A 284 14.21 1.77 1.84
C ARG A 284 15.54 1.57 2.56
N GLY A 285 16.50 2.46 2.33
CA GLY A 285 17.88 2.30 2.79
C GLY A 285 18.80 2.03 1.61
N HIS A 286 18.57 0.94 0.87
CA HIS A 286 19.21 0.72 -0.44
C HIS A 286 18.66 1.68 -1.51
N ASP A 287 17.49 2.27 -1.28
CA ASP A 287 16.88 3.34 -2.08
C ASP A 287 16.74 2.96 -3.57
N SER A 288 16.12 1.81 -3.82
CA SER A 288 15.97 1.22 -5.15
C SER A 288 14.63 0.50 -5.37
N ILE A 289 14.34 0.19 -6.64
CA ILE A 289 13.27 -0.70 -7.08
C ILE A 289 13.89 -1.95 -7.70
N VAL A 290 13.60 -3.12 -7.12
CA VAL A 290 13.93 -4.41 -7.72
C VAL A 290 12.89 -4.79 -8.77
N ILE A 291 13.33 -5.45 -9.84
CA ILE A 291 12.50 -5.85 -10.97
C ILE A 291 12.64 -7.36 -11.19
N TYR A 292 11.50 -8.03 -11.27
CA TYR A 292 11.38 -9.45 -11.58
C TYR A 292 10.43 -9.65 -12.75
N SER A 293 10.71 -10.61 -13.63
CA SER A 293 9.72 -11.15 -14.57
C SER A 293 8.95 -12.30 -13.91
N ILE A 294 7.68 -12.43 -14.27
CA ILE A 294 6.78 -13.48 -13.78
C ILE A 294 6.64 -14.57 -14.85
N ASP A 295 6.92 -15.82 -14.50
CA ASP A 295 6.49 -16.96 -15.30
C ASP A 295 4.96 -17.06 -15.26
N GLU A 296 4.31 -16.89 -16.41
CA GLU A 296 2.85 -16.78 -16.48
C GLU A 296 2.10 -18.01 -15.95
N LYS A 297 2.71 -19.20 -15.98
CA LYS A 297 2.07 -20.48 -15.64
C LYS A 297 2.42 -20.95 -14.24
N ALA A 298 3.69 -20.85 -13.87
CA ALA A 298 4.23 -21.32 -12.60
C ALA A 298 4.27 -20.23 -11.53
N GLY A 299 4.12 -18.96 -11.91
CA GLY A 299 4.15 -17.81 -11.00
C GLY A 299 5.55 -17.50 -10.45
N PHE A 300 6.60 -18.18 -10.91
CA PHE A 300 7.95 -17.94 -10.41
C PHE A 300 8.49 -16.59 -10.88
N LEU A 301 9.30 -15.99 -10.01
CA LEU A 301 10.01 -14.75 -10.26
C LEU A 301 11.43 -15.03 -10.75
N GLU A 302 11.81 -14.39 -11.85
CA GLU A 302 13.18 -14.38 -12.37
C GLU A 302 13.73 -12.96 -12.33
N TYR A 303 14.93 -12.78 -11.77
CA TYR A 303 15.52 -11.46 -11.59
C TYR A 303 15.81 -10.79 -12.94
N VAL A 304 15.42 -9.53 -13.06
CA VAL A 304 15.62 -8.71 -14.27
C VAL A 304 16.63 -7.60 -14.02
N ASP A 305 16.38 -6.77 -13.01
CA ASP A 305 17.22 -5.61 -12.71
C ASP A 305 16.98 -5.06 -11.29
N ILE A 306 17.79 -4.08 -10.89
CA ILE A 306 17.54 -3.23 -9.74
C ILE A 306 17.91 -1.79 -10.07
N GLU A 307 16.94 -0.88 -10.04
CA GLU A 307 17.12 0.51 -10.45
C GLU A 307 17.10 1.44 -9.23
N PRO A 308 18.05 2.39 -9.09
CA PRO A 308 17.97 3.43 -8.08
C PRO A 308 16.64 4.21 -8.18
N SER A 309 15.97 4.47 -7.05
CA SER A 309 14.65 5.12 -7.05
C SER A 309 14.68 6.61 -7.46
N GLY A 310 15.88 7.18 -7.60
CA GLY A 310 16.09 8.59 -7.89
C GLY A 310 15.85 9.52 -6.69
N GLY A 311 15.75 8.97 -5.48
CA GLY A 311 15.59 9.69 -4.21
C GLY A 311 15.95 8.80 -3.02
N ARG A 312 15.40 9.08 -1.84
CA ARG A 312 15.60 8.25 -0.63
C ARG A 312 14.29 7.80 0.00
N THR A 313 14.29 6.60 0.54
CA THR A 313 13.14 5.96 1.19
C THR A 313 11.95 5.88 0.23
N PRO A 314 12.03 5.10 -0.87
CA PRO A 314 10.93 4.88 -1.80
C PRO A 314 9.79 4.09 -1.12
N ARG A 315 8.92 4.81 -0.41
CA ARG A 315 7.92 4.23 0.50
C ARG A 315 6.72 3.63 -0.24
N ASN A 316 6.39 4.18 -1.39
CA ASN A 316 5.30 3.72 -2.24
C ASN A 316 5.60 4.10 -3.69
N PHE A 317 5.04 3.34 -4.61
CA PHE A 317 5.00 3.71 -6.01
C PHE A 317 3.69 3.23 -6.64
N ALA A 318 3.41 3.66 -7.86
CA ALA A 318 2.32 3.12 -8.65
C ALA A 318 2.74 2.96 -10.11
N ILE A 319 2.20 1.93 -10.74
CA ILE A 319 2.30 1.71 -12.19
C ILE A 319 1.04 2.28 -12.81
N ASP A 320 1.18 3.04 -13.90
CA ASP A 320 0.02 3.62 -14.57
C ASP A 320 -0.85 2.53 -15.23
N PRO A 321 -2.15 2.78 -15.47
CA PRO A 321 -3.06 1.78 -16.05
C PRO A 321 -2.65 1.24 -17.42
N THR A 322 -1.82 1.97 -18.18
CA THR A 322 -1.28 1.48 -19.46
C THR A 322 -0.05 0.60 -19.30
N GLY A 323 0.55 0.58 -18.10
CA GLY A 323 1.76 -0.17 -17.77
C GLY A 323 3.07 0.46 -18.25
N ASN A 324 3.03 1.65 -18.84
CA ASN A 324 4.17 2.30 -19.48
C ASN A 324 5.04 3.13 -18.54
N TYR A 325 4.53 3.48 -17.37
CA TYR A 325 5.18 4.38 -16.42
C TYR A 325 5.06 3.88 -14.98
N ALA A 326 6.11 4.12 -14.19
CA ALA A 326 6.10 3.96 -12.75
C ALA A 326 6.44 5.30 -12.08
N LEU A 327 5.65 5.67 -11.06
CA LEU A 327 5.84 6.90 -10.28
C LEU A 327 6.23 6.52 -8.86
N ILE A 328 7.44 6.91 -8.44
CA ILE A 328 8.01 6.50 -7.16
C ILE A 328 8.02 7.67 -6.19
N CYS A 329 7.36 7.51 -5.05
CA CYS A 329 7.34 8.46 -3.94
C CYS A 329 8.54 8.24 -3.03
N ASN A 330 9.51 9.14 -3.07
CA ASN A 330 10.69 9.11 -2.21
C ASN A 330 10.45 10.04 -1.00
N GLN A 331 10.20 9.42 0.16
CA GLN A 331 9.75 10.10 1.38
C GLN A 331 10.75 11.15 1.87
N ASP A 332 12.04 10.80 1.92
CA ASP A 332 13.03 11.60 2.65
C ASP A 332 13.71 12.67 1.78
N THR A 333 13.60 12.53 0.46
CA THR A 333 14.10 13.52 -0.53
C THR A 333 13.01 14.47 -1.04
N ASP A 334 11.78 14.36 -0.55
CA ASP A 334 10.67 15.24 -0.91
C ASP A 334 10.47 15.31 -2.45
N ASN A 335 10.41 14.15 -3.11
CA ASN A 335 10.16 14.08 -4.55
C ASN A 335 9.42 12.83 -5.03
N ILE A 336 8.75 12.96 -6.18
CA ILE A 336 8.27 11.86 -7.00
C ILE A 336 9.13 11.76 -8.25
N VAL A 337 9.62 10.56 -8.55
CA VAL A 337 10.40 10.30 -9.77
C VAL A 337 9.55 9.49 -10.74
N VAL A 338 9.49 9.94 -11.99
CA VAL A 338 8.80 9.23 -13.08
C VAL A 338 9.80 8.38 -13.84
N PHE A 339 9.49 7.10 -13.98
CA PHE A 339 10.23 6.16 -14.81
C PHE A 339 9.35 5.67 -15.96
N ARG A 340 9.97 5.48 -17.12
CA ARG A 340 9.40 4.69 -18.21
C ARG A 340 9.67 3.21 -17.98
N ILE A 341 8.67 2.37 -18.21
CA ILE A 341 8.80 0.91 -18.20
C ILE A 341 8.98 0.43 -19.65
N ASP A 342 10.10 -0.23 -19.93
CA ASP A 342 10.24 -0.97 -21.18
C ASP A 342 9.34 -2.21 -21.16
N GLN A 343 8.30 -2.22 -21.99
CA GLN A 343 7.26 -3.27 -21.99
C GLN A 343 7.77 -4.69 -22.32
N LYS A 344 8.99 -4.81 -22.86
CA LYS A 344 9.58 -6.10 -23.24
C LYS A 344 10.48 -6.67 -22.18
N SER A 345 11.26 -5.81 -21.53
CA SER A 345 12.28 -6.21 -20.55
C SER A 345 11.91 -5.90 -19.12
N GLY A 346 10.92 -5.03 -18.87
CA GLY A 346 10.55 -4.55 -17.53
C GLY A 346 11.51 -3.51 -16.96
N LYS A 347 12.61 -3.19 -17.65
CA LYS A 347 13.59 -2.22 -17.15
C LYS A 347 13.00 -0.83 -17.03
N LEU A 348 13.46 -0.10 -16.02
CA LEU A 348 13.06 1.28 -15.74
C LEU A 348 14.06 2.25 -16.37
N THR A 349 13.56 3.39 -16.86
CA THR A 349 14.40 4.52 -17.30
C THR A 349 13.86 5.81 -16.73
N LYS A 350 14.65 6.51 -15.89
CA LYS A 350 14.25 7.79 -15.28
C LYS A 350 13.95 8.81 -16.38
N LEU A 351 12.80 9.46 -16.28
CA LEU A 351 12.37 10.53 -17.19
C LEU A 351 12.43 11.90 -16.53
N SER A 352 11.77 12.04 -15.38
CA SER A 352 11.58 13.32 -14.73
C SER A 352 11.55 13.18 -13.21
N ASP A 353 11.65 14.31 -12.54
CA ASP A 353 11.69 14.44 -11.10
C ASP A 353 10.79 15.62 -10.71
N TYR A 354 9.88 15.40 -9.78
CA TYR A 354 8.90 16.38 -9.37
C TYR A 354 8.99 16.62 -7.86
N PRO A 355 9.29 17.86 -7.41
CA PRO A 355 9.40 18.18 -6.00
C PRO A 355 8.02 18.16 -5.33
N ILE A 356 7.90 17.41 -4.23
CA ILE A 356 6.68 17.34 -3.43
C ILE A 356 7.05 16.90 -2.02
N SER A 357 6.51 17.58 -1.00
CA SER A 357 6.94 17.35 0.37
C SER A 357 6.43 16.03 0.94
N THR A 358 7.36 15.17 1.36
CA THR A 358 7.17 13.90 2.07
C THR A 358 6.10 12.99 1.46
N PRO A 359 6.22 12.61 0.17
CA PRO A 359 5.25 11.77 -0.52
C PRO A 359 5.40 10.32 -0.06
N VAL A 360 4.27 9.67 0.25
CA VAL A 360 4.26 8.30 0.78
C VAL A 360 3.15 7.41 0.23
N CYS A 361 2.27 7.96 -0.61
CA CYS A 361 1.29 7.21 -1.39
C CYS A 361 1.02 7.94 -2.71
N VAL A 362 0.93 7.22 -3.82
CA VAL A 362 0.49 7.74 -5.11
C VAL A 362 -0.61 6.83 -5.67
N LYS A 363 -1.72 7.42 -6.13
CA LYS A 363 -2.82 6.70 -6.79
C LYS A 363 -3.22 7.39 -8.07
N PHE A 364 -3.31 6.61 -9.15
CA PHE A 364 -3.94 7.05 -10.40
C PHE A 364 -5.46 7.05 -10.23
N TYR A 365 -6.10 8.07 -10.80
CA TYR A 365 -7.55 8.21 -10.92
C TYR A 365 -8.03 7.73 -12.29
#